data_AF-A0A7C4X7Y7-F1
#
_entry.id   AF-A0A7C4X7Y7-F1
#
_cell.length_a   1.000
_cell.length_b   1.000
_cell.length_c   1.000
_cell.angle_alpha   90.00
_cell.angle_beta   90.00
_cell.angle_gamma   90.00
#
_symmetry.space_group_name_H-M   'P 1'
#
loop_
_entity.id
_entity.type
_entity.pdbx_description
1 polymer ?
#
loop_
_entity_poly.entity_id
_entity_poly.type
_entity_poly.pdbx_seq_one_letter_code
_entity_poly.pdbx_strand_id
1 'polypeptide(L)'
;MENYYILLGVSMNASQTEIKNAYLRLARQYHPDKFTDEAEKKKANEMFSKITAAYRVLSDEKLRSEYDKSLENGVKPKDEVQQTQAKNAFQRALEFLKKNDPWRAVNLLRIACRYKSDPIYLSYLGLALVYTRQYQKEGFERLKEASKQLMFNPIVYVNLGLAYEYIGNKEEALANFYEALNWDPKNESAKRGIERLKPQKSNFFSKLFKGGK
;
A
#
# COMPACT_ATOMS: atom_id res chain seq x y z
N MET A 1 7.36 16.47 20.62
CA MET A 1 6.28 15.89 19.79
C MET A 1 6.04 16.84 18.64
N GLU A 2 6.18 16.40 17.39
CA GLU A 2 5.91 17.23 16.22
C GLU A 2 4.37 17.36 16.04
N ASN A 3 3.84 18.57 16.17
CA ASN A 3 2.41 18.86 15.96
C ASN A 3 2.24 19.74 14.70
N TYR A 4 1.01 19.96 14.22
CA TYR A 4 0.77 20.70 12.97
C TYR A 4 1.24 22.17 13.03
N TYR A 5 1.21 22.79 14.19
CA TYR A 5 1.72 24.15 14.39
C TYR A 5 3.25 24.20 14.24
N ILE A 6 3.96 23.25 14.87
CA ILE A 6 5.41 23.08 14.75
C ILE A 6 5.79 22.76 13.30
N LEU A 7 5.02 21.90 12.62
CA LEU A 7 5.29 21.52 11.24
C LEU A 7 5.14 22.70 10.27
N LEU A 8 4.17 23.59 10.49
CA LEU A 8 4.05 24.83 9.72
C LEU A 8 5.00 25.94 10.21
N GLY A 9 5.64 25.77 11.36
CA GLY A 9 6.50 26.76 11.99
C GLY A 9 5.72 28.00 12.46
N VAL A 10 4.55 27.79 13.06
CA VAL A 10 3.67 28.86 13.58
C VAL A 10 3.30 28.61 15.04
N SER A 11 2.88 29.67 15.74
CA SER A 11 2.36 29.57 17.11
C SER A 11 1.00 28.87 17.16
N MET A 12 0.66 28.22 18.27
CA MET A 12 -0.69 27.67 18.51
C MET A 12 -1.79 28.74 18.47
N ASN A 13 -1.43 30.00 18.77
CA ASN A 13 -2.34 31.15 18.70
C ASN A 13 -2.31 31.84 17.31
N ALA A 14 -1.67 31.24 16.30
CA ALA A 14 -1.57 31.85 14.97
C ALA A 14 -2.95 32.09 14.36
N SER A 15 -3.10 33.25 13.72
CA SER A 15 -4.26 33.61 12.92
C SER A 15 -4.36 32.75 11.65
N GLN A 16 -5.55 32.69 11.05
CA GLN A 16 -5.77 32.00 9.77
C GLN A 16 -4.86 32.54 8.66
N THR A 17 -4.58 33.85 8.67
CA THR A 17 -3.67 34.51 7.74
C THR A 17 -2.23 34.01 7.90
N GLU A 18 -1.75 33.87 9.14
CA GLU A 18 -0.39 33.37 9.42
C GLU A 18 -0.25 31.89 9.02
N ILE A 19 -1.25 31.06 9.30
CA ILE A 19 -1.30 29.66 8.91
C ILE A 19 -1.24 29.52 7.38
N LYS A 20 -2.04 30.31 6.65
CA LYS A 20 -2.04 30.34 5.18
C LYS A 20 -0.69 30.80 4.62
N ASN A 21 -0.11 31.86 5.17
CA ASN A 21 1.18 32.38 4.72
C ASN A 21 2.32 31.37 4.95
N ALA A 22 2.31 30.69 6.09
CA ALA A 22 3.26 29.63 6.40
C ALA A 22 3.15 28.45 5.43
N TYR A 23 1.92 27.99 5.15
CA TYR A 23 1.68 26.94 4.17
C TYR A 23 2.19 27.34 2.78
N LEU A 24 1.87 28.53 2.28
CA LEU A 24 2.32 28.98 0.95
C LEU A 24 3.85 29.05 0.85
N ARG A 25 4.53 29.48 1.92
CA ARG A 25 6.01 29.49 1.99
C ARG A 25 6.57 28.07 1.89
N LEU A 26 6.04 27.14 2.68
CA LEU A 26 6.51 25.75 2.72
C LEU A 26 6.15 24.98 1.44
N ALA A 27 4.98 25.21 0.87
CA ALA A 27 4.56 24.61 -0.40
C ALA A 27 5.52 24.98 -1.54
N ARG A 28 5.97 26.25 -1.61
CA ARG A 28 7.00 26.69 -2.55
C ARG A 28 8.39 26.14 -2.23
N GLN A 29 8.65 25.76 -0.99
CA GLN A 29 9.94 25.19 -0.59
C GLN A 29 10.03 23.72 -0.96
N TYR A 30 8.96 22.96 -0.72
CA TYR A 30 8.91 21.50 -0.89
C TYR A 30 8.17 21.05 -2.16
N HIS A 31 7.90 21.96 -3.11
CA HIS A 31 7.29 21.57 -4.39
C HIS A 31 8.21 20.59 -5.13
N PRO A 32 7.72 19.42 -5.59
CA PRO A 32 8.56 18.40 -6.22
C PRO A 32 9.29 18.89 -7.47
N ASP A 33 8.71 19.83 -8.22
CA ASP A 33 9.34 20.45 -9.41
C ASP A 33 10.66 21.18 -9.11
N LYS A 34 10.97 21.47 -7.84
CA LYS A 34 12.23 22.12 -7.47
C LYS A 34 13.40 21.15 -7.29
N PHE A 35 13.13 19.85 -7.30
CA PHE A 35 14.12 18.81 -7.07
C PHE A 35 14.28 17.96 -8.32
N THR A 36 15.51 17.68 -8.70
CA THR A 36 15.83 16.84 -9.87
C THR A 36 16.24 15.43 -9.47
N ASP A 37 16.87 15.27 -8.30
CA ASP A 37 17.23 13.98 -7.71
C ASP A 37 15.99 13.23 -7.18
N GLU A 38 15.94 11.93 -7.40
CA GLU A 38 14.77 11.10 -7.07
C GLU A 38 14.60 10.89 -5.56
N ALA A 39 15.69 10.81 -4.80
CA ALA A 39 15.62 10.70 -3.35
C ALA A 39 15.18 12.03 -2.71
N GLU A 40 15.63 13.16 -3.26
CA GLU A 40 15.18 14.49 -2.83
C GLU A 40 13.71 14.74 -3.20
N LYS A 41 13.26 14.38 -4.41
CA LYS A 41 11.84 14.42 -4.80
C LYS A 41 10.97 13.62 -3.85
N LYS A 42 11.41 12.42 -3.46
CA LYS A 42 10.66 11.59 -2.50
C LYS A 42 10.54 12.28 -1.14
N LYS A 43 11.63 12.84 -0.61
CA LYS A 43 11.60 13.61 0.65
C LYS A 43 10.73 14.87 0.55
N ALA A 44 10.80 15.57 -0.58
CA ALA A 44 9.98 16.75 -0.86
C ALA A 44 8.49 16.39 -0.90
N ASN A 45 8.12 15.31 -1.59
CA ASN A 45 6.75 14.79 -1.62
C ASN A 45 6.25 14.40 -0.22
N GLU A 46 7.06 13.70 0.57
CA GLU A 46 6.70 13.35 1.94
C GLU A 46 6.46 14.59 2.81
N MET A 47 7.34 15.60 2.73
CA MET A 47 7.14 16.87 3.45
C MET A 47 5.95 17.65 2.92
N PHE A 48 5.76 17.72 1.61
CA PHE A 48 4.64 18.40 0.97
C PHE A 48 3.29 17.81 1.39
N SER A 49 3.18 16.48 1.44
CA SER A 49 2.00 15.82 1.99
C SER A 49 1.76 16.18 3.46
N LYS A 50 2.80 16.19 4.29
CA LYS A 50 2.67 16.55 5.71
C LYS A 50 2.20 17.99 5.91
N ILE A 51 2.82 18.98 5.24
CA ILE A 51 2.42 20.39 5.38
C ILE A 51 1.01 20.65 4.84
N THR A 52 0.60 19.92 3.80
CA THR A 52 -0.76 20.00 3.25
C THR A 52 -1.78 19.46 4.23
N ALA A 53 -1.48 18.34 4.90
CA ALA A 53 -2.33 17.79 5.95
C ALA A 53 -2.47 18.75 7.15
N ALA A 54 -1.36 19.35 7.60
CA ALA A 54 -1.38 20.35 8.67
C ALA A 54 -2.21 21.58 8.29
N TYR A 55 -2.00 22.13 7.08
CA TYR A 55 -2.79 23.26 6.60
C TYR A 55 -4.28 22.92 6.54
N ARG A 56 -4.66 21.77 5.98
CA ARG A 56 -6.07 21.30 5.90
C ARG A 56 -6.78 21.34 7.26
N VAL A 57 -6.08 20.91 8.32
CA VAL A 57 -6.65 20.85 9.67
C VAL A 57 -6.65 22.22 10.32
N LEU A 58 -5.56 22.99 10.22
CA LEU A 58 -5.44 24.28 10.90
C LEU A 58 -6.20 25.42 10.21
N SER A 59 -6.46 25.30 8.90
CA SER A 59 -7.18 26.30 8.11
C SER A 59 -8.70 26.28 8.31
N ASP A 60 -9.24 25.17 8.81
CA ASP A 60 -10.67 24.99 9.11
C ASP A 60 -10.88 25.14 10.61
N GLU A 61 -11.72 26.09 11.04
CA GLU A 61 -11.92 26.40 12.46
C GLU A 61 -12.45 25.20 13.27
N LYS A 62 -13.31 24.38 12.67
CA LYS A 62 -13.87 23.20 13.34
C LYS A 62 -12.80 22.12 13.50
N LEU A 63 -12.08 21.81 12.43
CA LEU A 63 -11.00 20.82 12.47
C LEU A 63 -9.85 21.26 13.38
N ARG A 64 -9.52 22.55 13.38
CA ARG A 64 -8.54 23.15 14.30
C ARG A 64 -8.99 23.01 15.75
N SER A 65 -10.24 23.34 16.06
CA SER A 65 -10.77 23.18 17.43
C SER A 65 -10.76 21.71 17.88
N GLU A 66 -11.14 20.78 17.00
CA GLU A 66 -11.06 19.35 17.28
C GLU A 66 -9.60 18.90 17.51
N TYR A 67 -8.67 19.41 16.69
CA TYR A 67 -7.24 19.15 16.82
C TYR A 67 -6.65 19.70 18.13
N ASP A 68 -7.01 20.93 18.50
CA ASP A 68 -6.54 21.58 19.73
C ASP A 68 -7.04 20.81 20.96
N LYS A 69 -8.33 20.43 20.99
CA LYS A 69 -8.89 19.55 22.03
C LYS A 69 -8.17 18.20 22.09
N SER A 70 -7.74 17.67 20.94
CA SER A 70 -7.00 16.42 20.86
C SER A 70 -5.61 16.56 21.52
N LEU A 71 -4.92 17.69 21.31
CA LEU A 71 -3.63 17.99 21.93
C LEU A 71 -3.73 18.16 23.44
N GLU A 72 -4.78 18.83 23.94
CA GLU A 72 -5.00 19.04 25.38
C GLU A 72 -5.34 17.74 26.13
N ASN A 73 -6.15 16.88 25.52
CA ASN A 73 -6.58 15.62 26.15
C ASN A 73 -5.62 14.45 25.88
N GLY A 74 -4.51 14.67 25.17
CA GLY A 74 -3.63 13.60 24.70
C GLY A 74 -4.31 12.59 23.77
N VAL A 75 -5.49 12.93 23.23
CA VAL A 75 -6.27 12.11 22.32
C VAL A 75 -5.76 12.40 20.91
N LYS A 76 -5.38 11.38 20.14
CA LYS A 76 -4.98 11.60 18.75
C LYS A 76 -6.19 11.99 17.89
N PRO A 77 -6.02 12.79 16.82
CA PRO A 77 -7.10 13.11 15.88
C PRO A 77 -7.80 11.85 15.38
N LYS A 78 -9.12 11.90 15.20
CA LYS A 78 -9.94 10.75 14.77
C LYS A 78 -9.40 10.11 13.48
N ASP A 79 -8.96 10.92 12.52
CA ASP A 79 -8.32 10.46 11.28
C ASP A 79 -7.00 9.71 11.55
N GLU A 80 -6.18 10.17 12.50
CA GLU A 80 -4.91 9.53 12.86
C GLU A 80 -5.16 8.18 13.58
N VAL A 81 -6.16 8.14 14.46
CA VAL A 81 -6.58 6.90 15.15
C VAL A 81 -7.08 5.87 14.14
N GLN A 82 -7.96 6.27 13.22
CA GLN A 82 -8.49 5.38 12.18
C GLN A 82 -7.38 4.89 11.25
N GLN A 83 -6.47 5.77 10.81
CA GLN A 83 -5.31 5.37 10.01
C GLN A 83 -4.40 4.38 10.75
N THR A 84 -4.17 4.60 12.04
CA THR A 84 -3.39 3.69 12.89
C THR A 84 -4.08 2.33 13.01
N GLN A 85 -5.40 2.31 13.23
CA GLN A 85 -6.20 1.08 13.30
C GLN A 85 -6.17 0.31 11.99
N ALA A 86 -6.34 1.00 10.85
CA ALA A 86 -6.23 0.42 9.51
C ALA A 86 -4.86 -0.26 9.31
N LYS A 87 -3.78 0.46 9.62
CA LYS A 87 -2.41 -0.03 9.47
C LYS A 87 -2.13 -1.25 10.35
N ASN A 88 -2.55 -1.20 11.62
CA ASN A 88 -2.34 -2.30 12.57
C ASN A 88 -3.13 -3.55 12.16
N ALA A 89 -4.38 -3.38 11.72
CA ALA A 89 -5.19 -4.50 11.22
C ALA A 89 -4.55 -5.12 9.97
N PHE A 90 -4.11 -4.30 9.02
CA PHE A 90 -3.43 -4.75 7.81
C PHE A 90 -2.15 -5.54 8.13
N GLN A 91 -1.28 -5.02 9.00
CA GLN A 91 -0.04 -5.70 9.39
C GLN A 91 -0.29 -7.08 10.00
N ARG A 92 -1.25 -7.18 10.94
CA ARG A 92 -1.63 -8.46 11.54
C ARG A 92 -2.23 -9.42 10.50
N ALA A 93 -2.97 -8.91 9.51
CA ALA A 93 -3.49 -9.76 8.44
C ALA A 93 -2.36 -10.38 7.61
N LEU A 94 -1.30 -9.61 7.30
CA LEU A 94 -0.13 -10.14 6.59
C LEU A 94 0.58 -11.24 7.39
N GLU A 95 0.62 -11.13 8.72
CA GLU A 95 1.16 -12.20 9.58
C GLU A 95 0.35 -13.50 9.46
N PHE A 96 -0.98 -13.40 9.41
CA PHE A 96 -1.84 -14.57 9.21
C PHE A 96 -1.70 -15.17 7.82
N LEU A 97 -1.59 -14.35 6.76
CA LEU A 97 -1.29 -14.84 5.41
C LEU A 97 0.05 -15.58 5.36
N LYS A 98 1.09 -15.07 6.02
CA LYS A 98 2.40 -15.76 6.13
C LYS A 98 2.29 -17.11 6.84
N LYS A 99 1.36 -17.23 7.80
CA LYS A 99 1.06 -18.48 8.53
C LYS A 99 0.05 -19.37 7.80
N ASN A 100 -0.31 -19.04 6.56
CA ASN A 100 -1.31 -19.74 5.75
C ASN A 100 -2.70 -19.83 6.44
N ASP A 101 -3.09 -18.75 7.13
CA ASP A 101 -4.39 -18.61 7.79
C ASP A 101 -5.22 -17.49 7.11
N PRO A 102 -5.83 -17.77 5.95
CA PRO A 102 -6.55 -16.76 5.20
C PRO A 102 -7.82 -16.28 5.91
N TRP A 103 -8.45 -17.11 6.75
CA TRP A 103 -9.68 -16.76 7.45
C TRP A 103 -9.47 -15.63 8.46
N ARG A 104 -8.44 -15.74 9.30
CA ARG A 104 -8.10 -14.65 10.23
C ARG A 104 -7.61 -13.41 9.49
N ALA A 105 -6.91 -13.59 8.36
CA ALA A 105 -6.49 -12.48 7.52
C ALA A 105 -7.67 -11.71 6.91
N VAL A 106 -8.68 -12.41 6.36
CA VAL A 106 -9.89 -11.78 5.76
C VAL A 106 -10.58 -10.87 6.77
N ASN A 107 -10.77 -11.34 8.01
CA ASN A 107 -11.44 -10.53 9.05
C ASN A 107 -10.69 -9.22 9.32
N LEU A 108 -9.36 -9.29 9.46
CA LEU A 108 -8.53 -8.11 9.69
C LEU A 108 -8.44 -7.19 8.47
N LEU A 109 -8.43 -7.74 7.26
CA LEU A 109 -8.43 -6.96 6.03
C LEU A 109 -9.75 -6.23 5.81
N ARG A 110 -10.90 -6.85 6.14
CA ARG A 110 -12.20 -6.16 6.15
C ARG A 110 -12.21 -4.98 7.13
N ILE A 111 -11.59 -5.15 8.30
CA ILE A 111 -11.42 -4.05 9.27
C ILE A 111 -10.53 -2.95 8.69
N ALA A 112 -9.39 -3.30 8.08
CA ALA A 112 -8.48 -2.33 7.47
C ALA A 112 -9.19 -1.50 6.38
N CYS A 113 -9.93 -2.14 5.47
CA CYS A 113 -10.70 -1.47 4.42
C CYS A 113 -11.82 -0.59 4.97
N ARG A 114 -12.42 -0.93 6.12
CA ARG A 114 -13.44 -0.09 6.77
C ARG A 114 -12.85 1.21 7.30
N TYR A 115 -11.64 1.16 7.86
CA TYR A 115 -10.98 2.35 8.42
C TYR A 115 -10.29 3.21 7.35
N LYS A 116 -9.85 2.61 6.25
CA LYS A 116 -9.20 3.33 5.16
C LYS A 116 -9.55 2.67 3.83
N SER A 117 -10.13 3.45 2.92
CA SER A 117 -10.27 3.06 1.52
C SER A 117 -8.89 3.10 0.86
N ASP A 118 -8.19 1.97 0.89
CA ASP A 118 -6.84 1.81 0.33
C ASP A 118 -6.86 0.62 -0.65
N PRO A 119 -6.59 0.85 -1.95
CA PRO A 119 -6.63 -0.22 -2.95
C PRO A 119 -5.61 -1.33 -2.69
N ILE A 120 -4.53 -1.07 -1.95
CA ILE A 120 -3.59 -2.11 -1.52
C ILE A 120 -4.29 -3.07 -0.55
N TYR A 121 -5.02 -2.55 0.45
CA TYR A 121 -5.75 -3.38 1.41
C TYR A 121 -6.84 -4.20 0.70
N LEU A 122 -7.50 -3.58 -0.28
CA LEU A 122 -8.49 -4.26 -1.12
C LEU A 122 -7.88 -5.42 -1.93
N SER A 123 -6.68 -5.22 -2.49
CA SER A 123 -5.94 -6.25 -3.21
C SER A 123 -5.60 -7.45 -2.31
N TYR A 124 -5.07 -7.20 -1.12
CA TYR A 124 -4.78 -8.28 -0.16
C TYR A 124 -6.04 -8.96 0.38
N LEU A 125 -7.15 -8.23 0.57
CA LEU A 125 -8.44 -8.81 0.90
C LEU A 125 -8.89 -9.78 -0.20
N GLY A 126 -8.77 -9.37 -1.46
CA GLY A 126 -9.11 -10.21 -2.60
C GLY A 126 -8.28 -11.50 -2.65
N LEU A 127 -6.96 -11.40 -2.46
CA LEU A 127 -6.07 -12.56 -2.37
C LEU A 127 -6.47 -13.50 -1.23
N ALA A 128 -6.68 -12.95 -0.02
CA ALA A 128 -7.07 -13.74 1.14
C ALA A 128 -8.39 -14.48 0.91
N LEU A 129 -9.38 -13.84 0.28
CA LEU A 129 -10.65 -14.45 -0.09
C LEU A 129 -10.46 -15.61 -1.08
N VAL A 130 -9.60 -15.47 -2.09
CA VAL A 130 -9.28 -16.58 -3.01
C VAL A 130 -8.70 -17.77 -2.25
N TYR A 131 -7.80 -17.53 -1.30
CA TYR A 131 -7.17 -18.57 -0.49
C TYR A 131 -8.12 -19.30 0.47
N THR A 132 -9.26 -18.70 0.81
CA THR A 132 -10.32 -19.42 1.56
C THR A 132 -11.01 -20.52 0.74
N ARG A 133 -10.84 -20.55 -0.58
CA ARG A 133 -11.58 -21.37 -1.57
C ARG A 133 -13.07 -21.03 -1.70
N GLN A 134 -13.74 -20.70 -0.61
CA GLN A 134 -15.18 -20.44 -0.60
C GLN A 134 -15.57 -19.12 -1.30
N TYR A 135 -14.69 -18.11 -1.24
CA TYR A 135 -14.98 -16.75 -1.72
C TYR A 135 -14.15 -16.36 -2.95
N GLN A 136 -13.80 -17.31 -3.81
CA GLN A 136 -12.91 -17.05 -4.97
C GLN A 136 -13.47 -15.98 -5.92
N LYS A 137 -14.77 -16.03 -6.24
CA LYS A 137 -15.40 -15.04 -7.13
C LYS A 137 -15.28 -13.63 -6.55
N GLU A 138 -15.70 -13.43 -5.30
CA GLU A 138 -15.56 -12.15 -4.59
C GLU A 138 -14.09 -11.71 -4.55
N GLY A 139 -13.18 -12.66 -4.27
CA GLY A 139 -11.75 -12.39 -4.20
C GLY A 139 -11.18 -11.83 -5.51
N PHE A 140 -11.51 -12.43 -6.66
CA PHE A 140 -11.09 -11.94 -7.97
C PHE A 140 -11.76 -10.61 -8.35
N GLU A 141 -13.02 -10.38 -7.97
CA GLU A 141 -13.68 -9.08 -8.18
C GLU A 141 -12.91 -7.96 -7.46
N ARG A 142 -12.54 -8.16 -6.20
CA ARG A 142 -11.74 -7.18 -5.43
C ARG A 142 -10.34 -6.97 -5.99
N LEU A 143 -9.68 -8.04 -6.42
CA LEU A 143 -8.36 -7.95 -7.05
C LEU A 143 -8.40 -7.11 -8.33
N LYS A 144 -9.40 -7.35 -9.19
CA LYS A 144 -9.61 -6.58 -10.43
C LYS A 144 -10.01 -5.12 -10.16
N GLU A 145 -10.78 -4.88 -9.10
CA GLU A 145 -11.09 -3.51 -8.67
C GLU A 145 -9.83 -2.77 -8.21
N ALA A 146 -8.99 -3.43 -7.41
CA ALA A 146 -7.72 -2.85 -6.97
C ALA A 146 -6.77 -2.58 -8.13
N SER A 147 -6.69 -3.47 -9.13
CA SER A 147 -5.81 -3.28 -10.29
C SER A 147 -6.24 -2.10 -11.18
N LYS A 148 -7.53 -1.79 -11.26
CA LYS A 148 -8.02 -0.59 -11.95
C LYS A 148 -7.55 0.71 -11.28
N GLN A 149 -7.41 0.71 -9.95
CA GLN A 149 -7.00 1.88 -9.19
C GLN A 149 -5.46 2.00 -9.08
N LEU A 150 -4.74 0.88 -9.19
CA LEU A 150 -3.29 0.78 -9.03
C LEU A 150 -2.62 0.19 -10.28
N MET A 151 -2.99 0.69 -11.46
CA MET A 151 -2.56 0.12 -12.75
C MET A 151 -1.04 0.07 -12.98
N PHE A 152 -0.23 0.79 -12.18
CA PHE A 152 1.23 0.79 -12.28
C PHE A 152 1.92 0.20 -11.04
N ASN A 153 1.16 -0.38 -10.11
CA ASN A 153 1.71 -0.91 -8.88
C ASN A 153 1.99 -2.42 -9.01
N PRO A 154 3.24 -2.89 -8.81
CA PRO A 154 3.57 -4.31 -8.97
C PRO A 154 2.82 -5.23 -7.99
N ILE A 155 2.40 -4.73 -6.82
CA ILE A 155 1.76 -5.53 -5.76
C ILE A 155 0.43 -6.11 -6.24
N VAL A 156 -0.39 -5.36 -6.98
CA VAL A 156 -1.70 -5.87 -7.43
C VAL A 156 -1.54 -7.01 -8.43
N TYR A 157 -0.53 -6.92 -9.28
CA TYR A 157 -0.18 -7.96 -10.24
C TYR A 157 0.45 -9.18 -9.56
N VAL A 158 1.29 -9.00 -8.54
CA VAL A 158 1.78 -10.12 -7.71
C VAL A 158 0.61 -10.84 -7.04
N ASN A 159 -0.33 -10.11 -6.45
CA ASN A 159 -1.49 -10.69 -5.77
C ASN A 159 -2.43 -11.41 -6.75
N LEU A 160 -2.66 -10.85 -7.94
CA LEU A 160 -3.39 -11.54 -9.02
C LEU A 160 -2.66 -12.81 -9.45
N GLY A 161 -1.34 -12.74 -9.67
CA GLY A 161 -0.51 -13.89 -10.04
C GLY A 161 -0.59 -15.02 -9.01
N LEU A 162 -0.48 -14.69 -7.72
CA LEU A 162 -0.62 -15.62 -6.61
C LEU A 162 -2.04 -16.23 -6.52
N ALA A 163 -3.08 -15.44 -6.81
CA ALA A 163 -4.46 -15.90 -6.81
C ALA A 163 -4.72 -16.88 -7.96
N TYR A 164 -4.23 -16.58 -9.17
CA TYR A 164 -4.33 -17.46 -10.33
C TYR A 164 -3.50 -18.74 -10.15
N GLU A 165 -2.30 -18.63 -9.57
CA GLU A 165 -1.46 -19.78 -9.22
C GLU A 165 -2.21 -20.74 -8.30
N TYR A 166 -2.89 -20.21 -7.27
CA TYR A 166 -3.62 -21.00 -6.29
C TYR A 166 -4.80 -21.80 -6.89
N ILE A 167 -5.49 -21.24 -7.88
CA ILE A 167 -6.58 -21.95 -8.57
C ILE A 167 -6.08 -22.84 -9.72
N GLY A 168 -4.76 -22.94 -9.91
CA GLY A 168 -4.14 -23.77 -10.95
C GLY A 168 -4.12 -23.15 -12.35
N ASN A 169 -4.51 -21.88 -12.50
CA ASN A 169 -4.43 -21.18 -13.78
C ASN A 169 -3.02 -20.62 -13.99
N LYS A 170 -2.12 -21.49 -14.48
CA LYS A 170 -0.69 -21.17 -14.65
C LYS A 170 -0.44 -20.06 -15.67
N GLU A 171 -1.24 -19.99 -16.73
CA GLU A 171 -1.10 -19.01 -17.80
C GLU A 171 -1.32 -17.59 -17.27
N GLU A 172 -2.47 -17.37 -16.64
CA GLU A 172 -2.80 -16.08 -16.02
C GLU A 172 -1.85 -15.73 -14.87
N ALA A 173 -1.41 -16.72 -14.10
CA ALA A 173 -0.45 -16.51 -13.02
C ALA A 173 0.88 -15.96 -13.56
N LEU A 174 1.43 -16.59 -14.60
CA LEU A 174 2.67 -16.16 -15.25
C LEU A 174 2.51 -14.77 -15.88
N ALA A 175 1.41 -14.52 -16.60
CA ALA A 175 1.14 -13.21 -17.20
C ALA A 175 1.20 -12.08 -16.16
N ASN A 176 0.53 -12.28 -15.02
CA ASN A 176 0.51 -11.30 -13.95
C ASN A 176 1.87 -11.16 -13.23
N PHE A 177 2.64 -12.24 -13.06
CA PHE A 177 3.99 -12.11 -12.51
C PHE A 177 4.95 -11.36 -13.45
N TYR A 178 4.87 -11.58 -14.77
CA TYR A 178 5.65 -10.81 -15.73
C TYR A 178 5.23 -9.34 -15.74
N GLU A 179 3.93 -9.06 -15.67
CA GLU A 179 3.44 -7.69 -15.55
C GLU A 179 3.98 -7.00 -14.29
N ALA A 180 4.01 -7.70 -13.15
CA ALA A 180 4.65 -7.17 -11.94
C ALA A 180 6.13 -6.82 -12.14
N LEU A 181 6.88 -7.64 -12.89
CA LEU A 181 8.29 -7.38 -13.21
C LEU A 181 8.50 -6.25 -14.21
N ASN A 182 7.51 -5.94 -15.04
CA ASN A 182 7.54 -4.78 -15.91
C ASN A 182 7.59 -3.47 -15.09
N TRP A 183 6.84 -3.41 -13.99
CA TRP A 183 6.79 -2.25 -13.09
C TRP A 183 7.88 -2.26 -12.01
N ASP A 184 8.27 -3.44 -11.53
CA ASP A 184 9.37 -3.62 -10.58
C ASP A 184 10.23 -4.83 -10.96
N PRO A 185 11.29 -4.63 -11.77
CA PRO A 185 12.18 -5.71 -12.21
C PRO A 185 12.89 -6.45 -11.07
N LYS A 186 12.95 -5.85 -9.87
CA LYS A 186 13.57 -6.44 -8.68
C LYS A 186 12.56 -7.17 -7.79
N ASN A 187 11.30 -7.32 -8.20
CA ASN A 187 10.27 -7.92 -7.38
C ASN A 187 10.53 -9.43 -7.14
N GLU A 188 10.95 -9.77 -5.92
CA GLU A 188 11.31 -11.15 -5.56
C GLU A 188 10.11 -12.10 -5.54
N SER A 189 8.92 -11.62 -5.16
CA SER A 189 7.71 -12.45 -5.16
C SER A 189 7.32 -12.90 -6.56
N ALA A 190 7.37 -11.98 -7.53
CA ALA A 190 7.10 -12.28 -8.94
C ALA A 190 8.14 -13.24 -9.53
N LYS A 191 9.44 -13.00 -9.29
CA LYS A 191 10.52 -13.90 -9.73
C LYS A 191 10.32 -15.33 -9.23
N ARG A 192 10.03 -15.49 -7.92
CA ARG A 192 9.78 -16.81 -7.31
C ARG A 192 8.53 -17.47 -7.88
N GLY A 193 7.47 -16.70 -8.14
CA GLY A 193 6.26 -17.19 -8.80
C GLY A 193 6.56 -17.78 -10.17
N ILE A 194 7.32 -17.05 -11.00
CA ILE A 194 7.74 -17.51 -12.32
C ILE A 194 8.63 -18.76 -12.23
N GLU A 195 9.57 -18.79 -11.29
CA GLU A 195 10.46 -19.93 -11.08
C GLU A 195 9.69 -21.21 -10.73
N ARG A 196 8.69 -21.11 -9.83
CA ARG A 196 7.84 -22.25 -9.46
C ARG A 196 7.01 -22.77 -10.63
N LEU A 197 6.54 -21.87 -11.49
CA LEU A 197 5.58 -22.21 -12.55
C LEU A 197 6.23 -22.59 -13.87
N LYS A 198 7.48 -22.17 -14.13
CA LYS A 198 8.21 -22.57 -15.33
C LYS A 198 8.44 -24.09 -15.32
N PRO A 199 8.24 -24.77 -16.46
CA PRO A 199 8.59 -26.18 -16.57
C PRO A 199 10.09 -26.34 -16.28
N GLN A 200 10.42 -27.18 -15.29
CA GLN A 200 11.81 -27.54 -15.07
C GLN A 200 12.32 -28.23 -16.34
N LYS A 201 13.49 -27.78 -16.85
CA LYS A 201 14.13 -28.44 -17.99
C LYS A 201 14.29 -29.92 -17.64
N SER A 202 13.56 -30.77 -18.36
CA SER A 202 13.67 -32.21 -18.22
C SER A 202 15.09 -32.63 -18.57
N ASN A 203 15.85 -33.11 -17.57
CA ASN A 203 17.13 -33.79 -17.76
C ASN A 203 16.99 -35.16 -18.44
N PHE A 204 15.81 -35.49 -18.99
CA PHE A 204 15.57 -36.73 -19.69
C PHE A 204 16.48 -36.87 -20.92
N PHE A 205 16.62 -35.81 -21.72
CA PHE A 205 17.49 -35.86 -22.91
C PHE A 205 18.99 -35.87 -22.54
N SER A 206 19.42 -35.22 -21.45
CA SER A 206 20.82 -35.23 -21.03
C SER A 206 21.27 -36.58 -20.46
N LYS A 207 20.34 -37.42 -19.97
CA LYS A 207 20.59 -38.82 -19.59
C LYS A 207 20.57 -39.78 -20.79
N LEU A 208 19.72 -39.55 -21.79
CA LEU A 208 19.59 -40.43 -22.95
C LEU A 208 20.85 -40.49 -23.82
N PHE A 209 21.61 -39.39 -23.91
CA PHE A 209 22.78 -39.27 -24.79
C PHE A 209 24.14 -39.40 -24.08
N LYS A 210 24.18 -39.74 -22.78
CA LYS A 210 25.43 -39.93 -22.01
C LYS A 210 25.91 -41.39 -21.93
N GLY A 211 25.21 -42.35 -22.53
CA GLY A 211 25.53 -43.78 -22.45
C GLY A 211 26.28 -44.38 -23.65
N GLY A 212 26.79 -43.57 -24.58
CA GLY A 212 27.46 -44.05 -25.79
C GLY A 212 28.89 -43.53 -25.92
N LYS A 213 29.82 -44.10 -25.15
CA LYS A 213 31.26 -44.18 -25.46
C LYS A 213 31.83 -45.43 -24.82
#